data_AF-A0A917D1A6-F1
#
_entry.id   AF-A0A917D1A6-F1
#
_cell.length_a   1.000
_cell.length_b   1.000
_cell.length_c   1.000
_cell.angle_alpha   90.00
_cell.angle_beta   90.00
_cell.angle_gamma   90.00
#
_symmetry.space_group_name_H-M   'P 1'
#
loop_
_entity.id
_entity.type
_entity.pdbx_description
1 polymer ?
#
loop_
_entity_poly.entity_id
_entity_poly.type
_entity_poly.pdbx_seq_one_letter_code
_entity_poly.pdbx_strand_id
1 'polypeptide(L)'
;MIFEKISFYPGKITYEDFDIDINKPLDFEDDGLKEDMFKVQYPDNFILDIGWYSGVNKFNIYIIKDFDWDNPIKKTECDLVDLYSKTETYAVYIRDLLSN
;
A
#
# COMPACT_ATOMS: atom_id res chain seq x y z
N MET A 1 7.12 -12.47 2.73
CA MET A 1 6.09 -11.39 2.66
C MET A 1 6.38 -10.56 1.42
N ILE A 2 5.37 -10.16 0.63
CA ILE A 2 5.60 -9.43 -0.64
C ILE A 2 6.46 -8.17 -0.47
N PHE A 3 6.33 -7.45 0.65
CA PHE A 3 7.04 -6.21 0.92
C PHE A 3 8.31 -6.36 1.78
N GLU A 4 8.82 -7.59 1.98
CA GLU A 4 9.91 -7.86 2.94
C GLU A 4 11.24 -7.13 2.66
N LYS A 5 11.45 -6.68 1.43
CA LYS A 5 12.65 -5.95 1.01
C LYS A 5 12.48 -4.43 0.97
N ILE A 6 11.27 -3.91 1.20
CA ILE A 6 11.00 -2.47 1.22
C ILE A 6 11.36 -1.92 2.60
N SER A 7 12.20 -0.88 2.64
CA SER A 7 12.44 -0.13 3.87
C SER A 7 11.35 0.89 4.11
N PHE A 8 10.51 0.63 5.10
CA PHE A 8 9.46 1.54 5.55
C PHE A 8 9.92 2.58 6.57
N TYR A 9 11.19 2.58 7.00
CA TYR A 9 11.69 3.58 7.94
C TYR A 9 11.49 5.02 7.40
N PRO A 10 11.05 5.98 8.25
CA PRO A 10 10.81 5.89 9.70
C PRO A 10 9.42 5.36 10.12
N GLY A 11 8.60 4.92 9.18
CA GLY A 11 7.29 4.35 9.42
C GLY A 11 7.31 2.94 10.04
N LYS A 12 6.16 2.55 10.56
CA LYS A 12 5.88 1.26 11.18
C LYS A 12 4.68 0.61 10.52
N ILE A 13 4.79 -0.66 10.19
CA ILE A 13 3.64 -1.47 9.75
C ILE A 13 2.68 -1.58 10.94
N THR A 14 1.42 -1.17 10.72
CA THR A 14 0.36 -1.15 11.74
C THR A 14 -0.79 -2.09 11.41
N TYR A 15 -0.88 -2.51 10.15
CA TYR A 15 -1.82 -3.52 9.69
C TYR A 15 -1.20 -4.29 8.53
N GLU A 16 -1.35 -5.61 8.55
CA GLU A 16 -0.91 -6.51 7.50
C GLU A 16 -1.84 -7.73 7.48
N ASP A 17 -2.58 -7.85 6.39
CA ASP A 17 -3.48 -8.94 6.05
C ASP A 17 -3.30 -9.21 4.55
N PHE A 18 -2.09 -9.64 4.20
CA PHE A 18 -1.61 -9.75 2.82
C PHE A 18 -1.00 -11.14 2.59
N ASP A 19 -1.85 -12.11 2.27
CA ASP A 19 -1.47 -13.52 2.06
C ASP A 19 -1.70 -13.96 0.60
N ILE A 20 -1.10 -13.21 -0.34
CA ILE A 20 -1.19 -13.51 -1.79
C ILE A 20 0.06 -14.28 -2.23
N ASP A 21 -0.13 -15.41 -2.90
CA ASP A 21 0.96 -16.17 -3.54
C ASP A 21 1.34 -15.53 -4.87
N ILE A 22 2.40 -14.71 -4.85
CA ILE A 22 2.90 -13.99 -6.03
C ILE A 22 3.39 -14.89 -7.17
N ASN A 23 3.52 -16.21 -6.95
CA ASN A 23 3.93 -17.16 -7.98
C ASN A 23 2.75 -17.70 -8.80
N LYS A 24 1.52 -17.28 -8.46
CA LYS A 24 0.29 -17.66 -9.16
C LYS A 24 -0.41 -16.44 -9.75
N PRO A 25 -1.24 -16.62 -10.80
CA PRO A 25 -2.20 -15.61 -11.20
C PRO A 25 -3.11 -15.26 -10.03
N LEU A 26 -3.45 -13.97 -9.92
CA LEU A 26 -4.37 -13.46 -8.91
C LEU A 26 -5.77 -14.03 -9.14
N ASP A 27 -6.33 -14.69 -8.13
CA ASP A 27 -7.69 -15.18 -8.08
C ASP A 27 -8.55 -14.24 -7.24
N PHE A 28 -9.50 -13.56 -7.88
CA PHE A 28 -10.31 -12.54 -7.20
C PHE A 28 -11.31 -13.12 -6.21
N GLU A 29 -11.61 -14.42 -6.27
CA GLU A 29 -12.55 -15.08 -5.36
C GLU A 29 -11.82 -15.74 -4.17
N ASP A 30 -10.62 -16.29 -4.40
CA ASP A 30 -9.92 -17.12 -3.42
C ASP A 30 -8.72 -16.43 -2.73
N ASP A 31 -8.13 -15.36 -3.29
CA ASP A 31 -6.93 -14.72 -2.72
C ASP A 31 -7.23 -13.71 -1.58
N GLY A 32 -8.45 -13.74 -1.02
CA GLY A 32 -8.78 -12.99 0.20
C GLY A 32 -8.64 -11.47 0.08
N LEU A 33 -8.89 -10.91 -1.11
CA LEU A 33 -8.70 -9.51 -1.43
C LEU A 33 -9.68 -8.59 -0.68
N LYS A 34 -9.17 -7.60 0.04
CA LYS A 34 -9.95 -6.72 0.95
C LYS A 34 -9.65 -5.24 0.67
N GLU A 35 -10.58 -4.36 1.01
CA GLU A 35 -10.38 -2.89 0.85
C GLU A 35 -9.22 -2.35 1.68
N ASP A 36 -8.92 -2.98 2.83
CA ASP A 36 -7.73 -2.74 3.65
C ASP A 36 -6.91 -4.04 3.72
N MET A 37 -5.65 -4.01 3.26
CA MET A 37 -4.76 -5.18 3.30
C MET A 37 -3.41 -4.88 3.94
N PHE A 38 -2.90 -3.65 3.83
CA PHE A 38 -1.59 -3.30 4.39
C PHE A 38 -1.49 -1.80 4.71
N LYS A 39 -1.01 -1.47 5.91
CA LYS A 39 -0.95 -0.09 6.39
C LYS A 39 0.36 0.20 7.11
N VAL A 40 1.04 1.26 6.70
CA VAL A 40 2.23 1.79 7.37
C VAL A 40 1.94 3.18 7.87
N GLN A 41 2.15 3.41 9.17
CA GLN A 41 2.07 4.73 9.78
C GLN A 41 3.46 5.32 9.92
N TYR A 42 3.60 6.55 9.42
CA TYR A 42 4.83 7.33 9.46
C TYR A 42 4.69 8.48 10.48
N PRO A 43 5.81 9.13 10.86
CA PRO A 43 5.78 10.42 11.54
C PRO A 43 4.91 11.45 10.80
N ASP A 44 4.52 12.50 11.52
CA ASP A 44 3.64 13.56 11.03
C ASP A 44 2.32 13.03 10.43
N ASN A 45 1.76 11.94 10.94
CA ASN A 45 0.47 11.39 10.48
C ASN A 45 0.42 11.06 8.97
N PHE A 46 1.55 10.76 8.33
CA PHE A 46 1.53 10.17 7.00
C PHE A 46 1.16 8.69 7.11
N ILE A 47 0.34 8.20 6.19
CA ILE A 47 -0.07 6.80 6.11
C ILE A 47 0.11 6.31 4.68
N LEU A 48 0.82 5.19 4.52
CA LEU A 48 0.79 4.42 3.29
C LEU A 48 -0.26 3.32 3.48
N ASP A 49 -1.29 3.32 2.64
CA ASP A 49 -2.42 2.39 2.74
C ASP A 49 -2.61 1.63 1.44
N ILE A 50 -2.80 0.32 1.53
CA ILE A 50 -2.92 -0.58 0.39
C ILE A 50 -4.12 -1.48 0.61
N GLY A 51 -4.92 -1.61 -0.44
CA GLY A 51 -5.98 -2.60 -0.49
C GLY A 51 -6.48 -2.85 -1.90
N TRP A 52 -7.57 -3.57 -2.01
CA TRP A 52 -8.17 -4.02 -3.25
C TRP A 52 -9.50 -3.33 -3.52
N TYR A 53 -9.72 -2.91 -4.77
CA TYR A 53 -11.01 -2.38 -5.21
C TYR A 53 -11.64 -3.31 -6.25
N SER A 54 -12.63 -4.08 -5.81
CA SER A 54 -13.35 -5.06 -6.62
C SER A 54 -14.13 -4.44 -7.79
N GLY A 55 -14.48 -3.15 -7.71
CA GLY A 55 -15.19 -2.46 -8.80
C GLY A 55 -14.38 -2.36 -10.10
N VAL A 56 -13.04 -2.35 -10.03
CA VAL A 56 -12.15 -2.25 -11.19
C VAL A 56 -11.08 -3.36 -11.23
N ASN A 57 -11.10 -4.27 -10.26
CA ASN A 57 -10.13 -5.35 -10.09
C ASN A 57 -8.67 -4.85 -10.08
N LYS A 58 -8.38 -3.88 -9.22
CA LYS A 58 -7.02 -3.33 -9.02
C LYS A 58 -6.71 -3.17 -7.54
N PHE A 59 -5.41 -3.20 -7.23
CA PHE A 59 -4.94 -2.69 -5.96
C PHE A 59 -4.96 -1.16 -5.99
N ASN A 60 -5.41 -0.56 -4.90
CA ASN A 60 -5.24 0.85 -4.62
C ASN A 60 -4.07 1.02 -3.66
N ILE A 61 -3.23 2.02 -3.92
CA ILE A 61 -2.18 2.47 -3.01
C ILE A 61 -2.41 3.96 -2.76
N TYR A 62 -2.54 4.34 -1.49
CA TYR A 62 -2.76 5.70 -1.04
C TYR A 62 -1.59 6.21 -0.20
N ILE A 63 -1.31 7.51 -0.33
CA ILE A 63 -0.59 8.28 0.68
C ILE A 63 -1.61 9.22 1.30
N ILE A 64 -1.96 8.95 2.55
CA ILE A 64 -2.89 9.75 3.34
C ILE A 64 -2.11 10.62 4.32
N LYS A 65 -2.67 11.77 4.66
CA LYS A 65 -2.16 12.66 5.69
C LYS A 65 -3.30 13.04 6.61
N ASP A 66 -3.00 13.09 7.92
CA ASP A 66 -3.95 13.53 8.96
C ASP A 66 -5.29 12.79 8.90
N PHE A 67 -5.27 11.51 8.52
CA PHE A 67 -6.44 10.62 8.45
C PHE A 67 -7.52 11.08 7.44
N ASP A 68 -7.16 11.86 6.42
CA ASP A 68 -8.07 12.32 5.36
C ASP A 68 -7.99 11.43 4.10
N TRP A 69 -8.82 10.37 4.05
CA TRP A 69 -8.94 9.50 2.88
C TRP A 69 -9.68 10.14 1.71
N ASP A 70 -10.44 11.21 1.95
CA ASP A 70 -11.17 11.93 0.91
C ASP A 70 -10.21 12.80 0.07
N ASN A 71 -9.11 13.29 0.67
CA ASN A 71 -8.08 14.10 0.02
C ASN A 71 -6.68 13.47 0.14
N PRO A 72 -6.42 12.33 -0.52
CA PRO A 72 -5.12 11.69 -0.47
C PRO A 72 -4.05 12.57 -1.12
N ILE A 73 -2.84 12.59 -0.54
CA ILE A 73 -1.68 13.27 -1.15
C ILE A 73 -1.33 12.62 -2.49
N LYS A 74 -1.41 11.28 -2.54
CA LYS A 74 -1.26 10.49 -3.78
C LYS A 74 -2.16 9.27 -3.73
N LYS A 75 -2.64 8.87 -4.91
CA LYS A 75 -3.35 7.61 -5.16
C LYS A 75 -2.84 7.01 -6.47
N THR A 76 -2.69 5.69 -6.52
CA THR A 76 -2.53 4.94 -7.77
C THR A 76 -3.29 3.63 -7.71
N GLU A 77 -3.74 3.17 -8.88
CA GLU A 77 -4.25 1.82 -9.10
C GLU A 77 -3.18 0.98 -9.81
N CYS A 78 -3.09 -0.31 -9.49
CA CYS A 78 -2.15 -1.22 -10.16
C CYS A 78 -2.55 -2.70 -10.11
N ASP A 79 -1.93 -3.47 -11.00
CA ASP A 79 -1.97 -4.94 -10.96
C ASP A 79 -0.94 -5.50 -9.98
N LEU A 80 -1.05 -6.79 -9.65
CA LEU A 80 -0.12 -7.49 -8.76
C LEU A 80 1.34 -7.35 -9.20
N VAL A 81 1.61 -7.37 -10.52
CA VAL A 81 2.96 -7.27 -11.09
C VAL A 81 3.65 -5.93 -10.76
N ASP A 82 2.89 -4.86 -10.59
CA ASP A 82 3.40 -3.52 -10.31
C ASP A 82 3.32 -3.15 -8.82
N LEU A 83 2.62 -3.96 -8.01
CA LEU A 83 2.29 -3.64 -6.63
C LEU A 83 3.54 -3.37 -5.78
N TYR A 84 4.56 -4.23 -5.91
CA TYR A 84 5.82 -4.06 -5.18
C TYR A 84 6.51 -2.73 -5.51
N SER A 85 6.73 -2.45 -6.80
CA SER A 85 7.53 -1.29 -7.24
C SER A 85 6.83 0.03 -6.94
N LYS A 86 5.50 0.07 -7.05
CA LYS A 86 4.70 1.24 -6.68
C LYS A 86 4.67 1.46 -5.17
N THR A 87 4.56 0.40 -4.38
CA THR A 87 4.65 0.48 -2.91
C THR A 87 6.00 1.04 -2.48
N GLU A 88 7.09 0.54 -3.05
CA GLU A 88 8.44 1.04 -2.77
C GLU A 88 8.60 2.51 -3.16
N THR A 89 8.09 2.89 -4.33
CA THR A 89 8.10 4.29 -4.79
C THR A 89 7.38 5.21 -3.81
N TYR A 90 6.23 4.79 -3.27
CA TYR A 90 5.46 5.59 -2.32
C TYR A 90 6.15 5.66 -0.95
N ALA A 91 6.76 4.57 -0.49
CA ALA A 91 7.56 4.56 0.74
C ALA A 91 8.77 5.51 0.67
N VAL A 92 9.44 5.57 -0.49
CA VAL A 92 10.53 6.55 -0.74
C VAL A 92 9.97 7.97 -0.77
N TYR A 93 8.86 8.20 -1.47
CA TYR A 93 8.25 9.52 -1.55
C TYR A 93 7.85 10.09 -0.18
N ILE A 94 7.25 9.27 0.71
CA ILE A 94 6.94 9.71 2.08
C ILE A 94 8.21 10.07 2.85
N ARG A 95 9.29 9.29 2.69
CA ARG A 95 10.57 9.56 3.34
C ARG A 95 11.17 10.90 2.90
N ASP A 96 11.06 11.21 1.61
CA ASP A 96 11.51 12.50 1.07
C ASP A 96 10.67 13.65 1.64
N LEU A 97 9.34 13.47 1.77
CA LEU A 97 8.47 14.47 2.41
C LEU A 97 8.84 14.74 3.88
N LEU A 98 9.28 13.72 4.62
CA LEU A 98 9.69 13.84 6.02
C LEU A 98 11.11 14.41 6.21
N SER A 99 11.88 14.50 5.13
CA SER A 99 13.27 15.00 5.16
C SER A 99 13.37 16.50 4.83
N ASN A 100 12.24 17.14 4.48
CA ASN A 100 12.12 18.57 4.21
C ASN A 100 11.55 19.32 5.41
#